data_AF-A0A948SVU2-F1
#
_entry.id   AF-A0A948SVU2-F1
#
_cell.length_a   1.000
_cell.length_b   1.000
_cell.length_c   1.000
_cell.angle_alpha   90.00
_cell.angle_beta   90.00
_cell.angle_gamma   90.00
#
_symmetry.space_group_name_H-M   'P 1'
#
loop_
_entity.id
_entity.type
_entity.pdbx_description
1 polymer ?
#
loop_
_entity_poly.entity_id
_entity_poly.type
_entity_poly.pdbx_seq_one_letter_code
_entity_poly.pdbx_strand_id
1 'polypeptide(L)'
;MLWPMQPTPADLFYARCGIERHAGAMEFWAELSLRCGDDVTREVGDLLERRAHGVGDADDVAVFACDPDRQRVTVDTASPHTWAWLNVLAGVSDLGAALDLGCGGGVVTCFLAALHPNAQVVGVDANPTAIATARRMARELDLPNVDFVVADVAGLDLGRRFDLVVSSAVWAETEQWVHAGRWWSALNEMPRLFAAGAVSSHLAVAAERHLDRNGVYLSLERCRDLAGLSAWVAALQNAGLNFDATISDMLTIDGVLTGPERLPFVAARRETLPATVNDLVQWRLRVGDPGLDESLLAEMVMATGTPWTLVIGRVFEAEEDGDTFSAALLLLERGDEGKLYFATTRGVREVLASSPDGGAAQFQPLFRRMRDEIGNRKAVRSGRVAVDADLAVVVPRPIVTPGGGR
;
A
#
# COMPACT_ATOMS: atom_id res chain seq x y z
N MET A 1 -8.93 25.49 -25.36
CA MET A 1 -7.54 25.63 -25.87
C MET A 1 -6.66 25.19 -24.71
N LEU A 2 -6.29 23.90 -24.67
CA LEU A 2 -5.41 23.38 -23.63
C LEU A 2 -3.98 23.76 -24.03
N TRP A 3 -3.36 24.64 -23.27
CA TRP A 3 -1.92 24.90 -23.36
C TRP A 3 -1.19 23.59 -23.07
N PRO A 4 -0.18 23.16 -23.85
CA PRO A 4 0.55 21.93 -23.53
C PRO A 4 1.14 22.07 -22.13
N MET A 5 0.81 21.12 -21.24
CA MET A 5 1.37 21.11 -19.89
C MET A 5 2.90 21.04 -20.01
N GLN A 6 3.59 21.85 -19.22
CA GLN A 6 5.05 21.77 -19.14
C GLN A 6 5.44 20.38 -18.59
N PRO A 7 6.52 19.76 -19.11
CA PRO A 7 6.96 18.47 -18.62
C PRO A 7 7.36 18.55 -17.14
N THR A 8 6.96 17.56 -16.36
CA THR A 8 7.32 17.45 -14.94
C THR A 8 8.79 17.07 -14.77
N PRO A 9 9.40 17.26 -13.58
CA PRO A 9 10.74 16.75 -13.29
C PRO A 9 10.88 15.24 -13.55
N ALA A 10 9.85 14.45 -13.25
CA ALA A 10 9.82 13.03 -13.57
C ALA A 10 9.86 12.77 -15.08
N ASP A 11 9.09 13.53 -15.89
CA ASP A 11 9.09 13.38 -17.35
C ASP A 11 10.48 13.70 -17.94
N LEU A 12 11.12 14.77 -17.45
CA LEU A 12 12.47 15.15 -17.88
C LEU A 12 13.51 14.09 -17.51
N PHE A 13 13.40 13.50 -16.31
CA PHE A 13 14.30 12.44 -15.88
C PHE A 13 14.09 11.14 -16.67
N TYR A 14 12.84 10.73 -16.90
CA TYR A 14 12.52 9.55 -17.72
C TYR A 14 13.08 9.67 -19.12
N ALA A 15 12.90 10.84 -19.76
CA ALA A 15 13.47 11.12 -21.08
C ALA A 15 15.00 10.96 -21.10
N ARG A 16 15.70 11.43 -20.05
CA ARG A 16 17.16 11.29 -19.92
C ARG A 16 17.60 9.84 -19.71
N CYS A 17 16.78 9.03 -19.03
CA CYS A 17 17.06 7.62 -18.76
C CYS A 17 16.70 6.68 -19.92
N GLY A 18 15.93 7.17 -20.90
CA GLY A 18 15.28 6.34 -21.91
C GLY A 18 14.21 5.43 -21.31
N ILE A 19 13.54 5.88 -20.25
CA ILE A 19 12.38 5.21 -19.66
C ILE A 19 11.15 5.63 -20.46
N GLU A 20 10.35 4.65 -20.86
CA GLU A 20 9.20 4.85 -21.73
C GLU A 20 7.90 4.90 -20.94
N ARG A 21 7.02 5.80 -21.37
CA ARG A 21 5.65 5.88 -20.88
C ARG A 21 4.73 5.46 -22.02
N HIS A 22 3.90 4.46 -21.76
CA HIS A 22 3.01 3.90 -22.76
C HIS A 22 1.60 4.47 -22.59
N ALA A 23 0.91 4.74 -23.69
CA ALA A 23 -0.46 5.22 -23.66
C ALA A 23 -1.48 4.08 -23.47
N GLY A 24 -1.07 2.82 -23.67
CA GLY A 24 -1.94 1.66 -23.53
C GLY A 24 -1.19 0.33 -23.50
N ALA A 25 -1.88 -0.71 -23.01
CA ALA A 25 -1.32 -2.05 -22.84
C ALA A 25 -0.74 -2.65 -24.14
N MET A 26 -1.40 -2.42 -25.29
CA MET A 26 -0.94 -2.94 -26.59
C MET A 26 0.42 -2.36 -26.98
N GLU A 27 0.64 -1.07 -26.73
CA GLU A 27 1.90 -0.38 -27.01
C GLU A 27 3.01 -0.92 -26.10
N PHE A 28 2.73 -1.04 -24.81
CA PHE A 28 3.65 -1.64 -23.83
C PHE A 28 4.11 -3.05 -24.23
N TRP A 29 3.18 -3.95 -24.56
CA TRP A 29 3.53 -5.33 -24.92
C TRP A 29 4.31 -5.41 -26.23
N ALA A 30 4.00 -4.55 -27.20
CA ALA A 30 4.73 -4.48 -28.46
C ALA A 30 6.18 -4.02 -28.25
N GLU A 31 6.39 -2.99 -27.44
CA GLU A 31 7.73 -2.46 -27.15
C GLU A 31 8.56 -3.44 -26.32
N LEU A 32 7.94 -4.09 -25.33
CA LEU A 32 8.62 -5.11 -24.52
C LEU A 32 9.10 -6.29 -25.39
N SER A 33 8.28 -6.76 -26.32
CA SER A 33 8.67 -7.79 -27.29
C SER A 33 9.79 -7.31 -28.21
N LEU A 34 9.70 -6.08 -28.71
CA LEU A 34 10.71 -5.51 -29.61
C LEU A 34 12.09 -5.37 -28.93
N ARG A 35 12.14 -4.87 -27.69
CA ARG A 35 13.39 -4.55 -26.98
C ARG A 35 13.96 -5.72 -26.19
N CYS A 36 13.11 -6.59 -25.66
CA CYS A 36 13.52 -7.64 -24.73
C CYS A 36 13.23 -9.06 -25.25
N GLY A 37 12.48 -9.21 -26.34
CA GLY A 37 12.12 -10.48 -26.95
C GLY A 37 10.86 -11.13 -26.37
N ASP A 38 10.29 -12.06 -27.14
CA ASP A 38 9.00 -12.70 -26.81
C ASP A 38 9.05 -13.58 -25.56
N ASP A 39 10.20 -14.19 -25.26
CA ASP A 39 10.36 -15.02 -24.06
C ASP A 39 10.30 -14.19 -22.79
N VAL A 40 10.96 -13.02 -22.79
CA VAL A 40 10.87 -12.05 -21.69
C VAL A 40 9.47 -11.47 -21.57
N THR A 41 8.84 -11.19 -22.69
CA THR A 41 7.46 -10.67 -22.72
C THR A 41 6.49 -11.65 -22.06
N ARG A 42 6.65 -12.95 -22.34
CA ARG A 42 5.87 -14.02 -21.70
C ARG A 42 6.18 -14.12 -20.21
N GLU A 43 7.45 -14.09 -19.82
CA GLU A 43 7.87 -14.10 -18.41
C GLU A 43 7.23 -12.96 -17.60
N VAL A 44 7.26 -11.74 -18.15
CA VAL A 44 6.62 -10.56 -17.55
C VAL A 44 5.09 -10.70 -17.52
N GLY A 45 4.49 -11.23 -18.58
CA GLY A 45 3.06 -11.56 -18.63
C GLY A 45 2.64 -12.51 -17.52
N ASP A 46 3.29 -13.66 -17.43
CA ASP A 46 3.02 -14.69 -16.43
C ASP A 46 3.19 -14.14 -15.00
N LEU A 47 4.18 -13.26 -14.80
CA LEU A 47 4.43 -12.63 -13.50
C LEU A 47 3.36 -11.60 -13.13
N LEU A 48 2.97 -10.74 -14.07
CA LEU A 48 1.92 -9.76 -13.83
C LEU A 48 0.58 -10.45 -13.59
N GLU A 49 0.32 -11.57 -14.26
CA GLU A 49 -0.85 -12.42 -14.01
C GLU A 49 -0.79 -13.04 -12.61
N ARG A 50 0.35 -13.64 -12.19
CA ARG A 50 0.52 -14.13 -10.81
C ARG A 50 0.30 -13.04 -9.76
N ARG A 51 0.84 -11.83 -9.97
CA ARG A 51 0.67 -10.69 -9.06
C ARG A 51 -0.77 -10.19 -9.01
N ALA A 52 -1.48 -10.18 -10.13
CA ALA A 52 -2.90 -9.87 -10.17
C ALA A 52 -3.72 -10.90 -9.37
N HIS A 53 -3.21 -12.12 -9.27
CA HIS A 53 -3.76 -13.23 -8.49
C HIS A 53 -3.09 -13.38 -7.11
N GLY A 54 -2.53 -12.30 -6.54
CA GLY A 54 -2.03 -12.26 -5.17
C GLY A 54 -0.91 -13.25 -4.85
N VAL A 55 -0.30 -13.84 -5.87
CA VAL A 55 0.90 -14.67 -5.75
C VAL A 55 2.08 -13.78 -6.10
N GLY A 56 2.79 -13.30 -5.07
CA GLY A 56 4.00 -12.50 -5.22
C GLY A 56 5.18 -13.15 -4.51
N ASP A 57 6.31 -13.24 -5.22
CA ASP A 57 7.61 -13.60 -4.64
C ASP A 57 8.58 -12.39 -4.73
N ALA A 58 9.56 -12.31 -3.84
CA ALA A 58 10.65 -11.33 -3.93
C ALA A 58 11.41 -11.46 -5.28
N ASP A 59 11.46 -12.68 -5.83
CA ASP A 59 12.02 -12.95 -7.16
C ASP A 59 11.26 -12.24 -8.30
N ASP A 60 9.99 -11.88 -8.11
CA ASP A 60 9.21 -11.17 -9.13
C ASP A 60 9.70 -9.72 -9.35
N VAL A 61 10.34 -9.11 -8.36
CA VAL A 61 10.89 -7.75 -8.48
C VAL A 61 12.20 -7.77 -9.25
N ALA A 62 12.98 -8.84 -9.07
CA ALA A 62 14.22 -9.06 -9.78
C ALA A 62 14.00 -9.07 -11.30
N VAL A 63 12.88 -9.63 -11.76
CA VAL A 63 12.50 -9.63 -13.18
C VAL A 63 12.54 -8.23 -13.76
N PHE A 64 12.05 -7.19 -13.06
CA PHE A 64 12.01 -5.83 -13.59
C PHE A 64 13.32 -5.05 -13.44
N ALA A 65 14.01 -5.21 -12.30
CA ALA A 65 15.13 -4.36 -11.92
C ALA A 65 16.52 -4.90 -12.35
N CYS A 66 16.63 -6.18 -12.70
CA CYS A 66 17.91 -6.83 -12.97
C CYS A 66 18.40 -6.71 -14.41
N ASP A 67 17.54 -6.27 -15.34
CA ASP A 67 17.93 -5.96 -16.71
C ASP A 67 17.60 -4.48 -17.02
N PRO A 68 18.58 -3.67 -17.44
CA PRO A 68 18.35 -2.26 -17.66
C PRO A 68 17.42 -1.91 -18.84
N ASP A 69 17.43 -2.69 -19.91
CA ASP A 69 16.55 -2.43 -21.06
C ASP A 69 15.12 -2.85 -20.75
N ARG A 70 14.97 -3.94 -20.02
CA ARG A 70 13.69 -4.34 -19.43
C ARG A 70 13.18 -3.31 -18.43
N GLN A 71 14.03 -2.78 -17.54
CA GLN A 71 13.63 -1.75 -16.57
C GLN A 71 13.10 -0.50 -17.27
N ARG A 72 13.75 -0.07 -18.36
CA ARG A 72 13.33 1.10 -19.16
C ARG A 72 11.93 0.99 -19.73
N VAL A 73 11.51 -0.22 -20.10
CA VAL A 73 10.17 -0.48 -20.64
C VAL A 73 9.16 -0.73 -19.51
N THR A 74 9.57 -1.39 -18.43
CA THR A 74 8.64 -1.91 -17.42
C THR A 74 8.41 -0.98 -16.23
N VAL A 75 9.36 -0.12 -15.85
CA VAL A 75 9.27 0.63 -14.59
C VAL A 75 8.05 1.54 -14.50
N ASP A 76 7.63 2.16 -15.60
CA ASP A 76 6.42 2.99 -15.61
C ASP A 76 5.14 2.15 -15.73
N THR A 77 5.14 1.08 -16.52
CA THR A 77 3.90 0.36 -16.83
C THR A 77 3.59 -0.78 -15.85
N ALA A 78 4.61 -1.51 -15.40
CA ALA A 78 4.49 -2.54 -14.37
C ALA A 78 4.56 -1.97 -12.95
N SER A 79 5.13 -0.76 -12.79
CA SER A 79 5.20 -0.05 -11.50
C SER A 79 4.78 1.43 -11.64
N PRO A 80 3.51 1.70 -12.03
CA PRO A 80 3.03 3.05 -12.38
C PRO A 80 3.09 4.06 -11.22
N HIS A 81 3.24 3.56 -9.99
CA HIS A 81 3.49 4.37 -8.81
C HIS A 81 4.84 5.10 -8.84
N THR A 82 5.84 4.60 -9.58
CA THR A 82 7.18 5.19 -9.62
C THR A 82 7.16 6.63 -10.16
N TRP A 83 6.44 6.88 -11.26
CA TRP A 83 6.38 8.23 -11.83
C TRP A 83 5.72 9.24 -10.88
N ALA A 84 4.60 8.84 -10.26
CA ALA A 84 3.93 9.66 -9.26
C ALA A 84 4.85 9.92 -8.06
N TRP A 85 5.61 8.90 -7.65
CA TRP A 85 6.58 9.01 -6.57
C TRP A 85 7.71 10.00 -6.84
N LEU A 86 8.29 9.97 -8.04
CA LEU A 86 9.33 10.93 -8.43
C LEU A 86 8.82 12.37 -8.36
N ASN A 87 7.56 12.62 -8.71
CA ASN A 87 6.96 13.95 -8.61
C ASN A 87 6.72 14.41 -7.17
N VAL A 88 6.44 13.50 -6.24
CA VAL A 88 6.43 13.83 -4.80
C VAL A 88 7.83 14.21 -4.34
N LEU A 89 8.83 13.39 -4.70
CA LEU A 89 10.22 13.63 -4.32
C LEU A 89 10.81 14.91 -4.95
N ALA A 90 10.29 15.34 -6.10
CA ALA A 90 10.64 16.60 -6.74
C ALA A 90 10.33 17.83 -5.87
N GLY A 91 9.39 17.70 -4.92
CA GLY A 91 9.05 18.75 -3.96
C GLY A 91 10.04 18.87 -2.78
N VAL A 92 10.94 17.90 -2.60
CA VAL A 92 11.95 17.95 -1.55
C VAL A 92 13.04 18.95 -1.95
N SER A 93 13.36 19.87 -1.04
CA SER A 93 14.39 20.91 -1.23
C SER A 93 15.49 20.77 -0.18
N ASP A 94 16.66 21.36 -0.43
CA ASP A 94 17.75 21.49 0.53
C ASP A 94 18.29 20.17 1.14
N LEU A 95 18.52 19.16 0.29
CA LEU A 95 19.13 17.89 0.71
C LEU A 95 20.66 17.96 0.74
N GLY A 96 21.26 17.52 1.85
CA GLY A 96 22.69 17.25 1.98
C GLY A 96 23.02 15.77 1.79
N ALA A 97 22.17 14.87 2.29
CA ALA A 97 22.30 13.43 2.09
C ALA A 97 20.94 12.72 2.05
N ALA A 98 20.80 11.75 1.14
CA ALA A 98 19.62 10.91 1.01
C ALA A 98 19.96 9.41 0.96
N LEU A 99 19.06 8.58 1.50
CA LEU A 99 19.14 7.13 1.49
C LEU A 99 17.87 6.54 0.88
N ASP A 100 18.03 5.65 -0.10
CA ASP A 100 16.96 4.90 -0.75
C ASP A 100 17.06 3.42 -0.34
N LEU A 101 16.14 2.99 0.52
CA LEU A 101 16.05 1.63 1.04
C LEU A 101 15.25 0.75 0.06
N GLY A 102 15.84 -0.35 -0.39
CA GLY A 102 15.27 -1.23 -1.42
C GLY A 102 15.25 -0.53 -2.79
N CYS A 103 16.39 0.01 -3.21
CA CYS A 103 16.46 0.90 -4.37
C CYS A 103 16.25 0.22 -5.73
N GLY A 104 16.21 -1.11 -5.78
CA GLY A 104 16.12 -1.89 -7.01
C GLY A 104 17.21 -1.47 -8.01
N GLY A 105 16.81 -1.28 -9.27
CA GLY A 105 17.72 -0.81 -10.33
C GLY A 105 17.93 0.71 -10.35
N GLY A 106 17.67 1.40 -9.23
CA GLY A 106 18.20 2.72 -8.93
C GLY A 106 17.46 3.91 -9.52
N VAL A 107 16.23 3.75 -10.01
CA VAL A 107 15.46 4.85 -10.64
C VAL A 107 15.24 6.00 -9.65
N VAL A 108 14.75 5.69 -8.43
CA VAL A 108 14.52 6.69 -7.37
C VAL A 108 15.84 7.29 -6.88
N THR A 109 16.85 6.46 -6.63
CA THR A 109 18.18 6.90 -6.20
C THR A 109 18.83 7.85 -7.22
N CYS A 110 18.84 7.49 -8.50
CA CYS A 110 19.43 8.30 -9.57
C CYS A 110 18.62 9.58 -9.81
N PHE A 111 17.30 9.55 -9.64
CA PHE A 111 16.46 10.74 -9.71
C PHE A 111 16.84 11.75 -8.63
N LEU A 112 16.94 11.31 -7.36
CA LEU A 112 17.36 12.17 -6.25
C LEU A 112 18.76 12.75 -6.47
N ALA A 113 19.71 11.93 -6.96
CA ALA A 113 21.06 12.39 -7.24
C ALA A 113 21.12 13.43 -8.37
N ALA A 114 20.31 13.25 -9.42
CA ALA A 114 20.20 14.19 -10.53
C ALA A 114 19.52 15.50 -10.11
N LEU A 115 18.51 15.43 -9.24
CA LEU A 115 17.77 16.59 -8.73
C LEU A 115 18.61 17.41 -7.74
N HIS A 116 19.45 16.75 -6.95
CA HIS A 116 20.29 17.36 -5.92
C HIS A 116 21.78 17.08 -6.16
N PRO A 117 22.43 17.77 -7.11
CA PRO A 117 23.83 17.49 -7.49
C PRO A 117 24.84 17.71 -6.36
N ASN A 118 24.47 18.47 -5.33
CA ASN A 118 25.29 18.71 -4.14
C ASN A 118 25.03 17.72 -2.99
N ALA A 119 23.97 16.90 -3.09
CA ALA A 119 23.65 15.90 -2.07
C ALA A 119 24.41 14.61 -2.32
N GLN A 120 24.74 13.89 -1.24
CA GLN A 120 25.24 12.51 -1.32
C GLN A 120 24.06 11.54 -1.25
N VAL A 121 23.84 10.75 -2.29
CA VAL A 121 22.72 9.81 -2.36
C VAL A 121 23.25 8.37 -2.29
N VAL A 122 22.64 7.54 -1.44
CA VAL A 122 23.00 6.13 -1.31
C VAL A 122 21.77 5.26 -1.60
N GLY A 123 21.88 4.33 -2.53
CA GLY A 123 20.88 3.27 -2.75
C GLY A 123 21.32 1.96 -2.12
N VAL A 124 20.40 1.26 -1.44
CA VAL A 124 20.64 -0.05 -0.84
C VAL A 124 19.64 -1.06 -1.38
N ASP A 125 20.11 -2.21 -1.83
CA ASP A 125 19.25 -3.34 -2.22
C ASP A 125 19.95 -4.67 -1.92
N ALA A 126 19.17 -5.70 -1.59
CA ALA A 126 19.71 -7.03 -1.30
C ALA A 126 20.16 -7.77 -2.59
N ASN A 127 19.63 -7.37 -3.75
CA ASN A 127 19.90 -8.03 -5.02
C ASN A 127 21.13 -7.41 -5.72
N PRO A 128 22.25 -8.15 -5.85
CA PRO A 128 23.46 -7.63 -6.50
C PRO A 128 23.28 -7.30 -7.98
N THR A 129 22.36 -7.98 -8.67
CA THR A 129 22.08 -7.74 -10.09
C THR A 129 21.29 -6.44 -10.27
N ALA A 130 20.32 -6.15 -9.40
CA ALA A 130 19.62 -4.87 -9.38
C ALA A 130 20.59 -3.71 -9.12
N ILE A 131 21.50 -3.87 -8.15
CA ILE A 131 22.58 -2.90 -7.91
C ILE A 131 23.51 -2.73 -9.12
N ALA A 132 23.77 -3.79 -9.90
CA ALA A 132 24.55 -3.67 -11.13
C ALA A 132 23.84 -2.80 -12.18
N THR A 133 22.51 -2.98 -12.35
CA THR A 133 21.64 -2.10 -13.16
C THR A 133 21.69 -0.66 -12.67
N ALA A 134 21.53 -0.43 -11.37
CA ALA A 134 21.54 0.89 -10.75
C ALA A 134 22.87 1.63 -10.99
N ARG A 135 24.00 0.95 -10.76
CA ARG A 135 25.33 1.49 -11.05
C ARG A 135 25.52 1.78 -12.54
N ARG A 136 24.92 1.01 -13.44
CA ARG A 136 24.96 1.25 -14.89
C ARG A 136 24.22 2.54 -15.23
N MET A 137 23.00 2.72 -14.71
CA MET A 137 22.20 3.93 -14.89
C MET A 137 22.95 5.17 -14.38
N ALA A 138 23.52 5.12 -13.18
CA ALA A 138 24.30 6.25 -12.64
C ALA A 138 25.49 6.65 -13.52
N ARG A 139 26.20 5.67 -14.11
CA ARG A 139 27.28 5.93 -15.07
C ARG A 139 26.77 6.53 -16.37
N GLU A 140 25.66 6.01 -16.92
CA GLU A 140 25.05 6.54 -18.14
C GLU A 140 24.53 7.98 -17.97
N LEU A 141 24.10 8.32 -16.76
CA LEU A 141 23.63 9.65 -16.41
C LEU A 141 24.76 10.58 -15.91
N ASP A 142 26.00 10.12 -15.79
CA ASP A 142 27.12 10.90 -15.24
C ASP A 142 26.80 11.51 -13.85
N LEU A 143 26.37 10.66 -12.92
CA LEU A 143 26.01 11.05 -11.55
C LEU A 143 27.15 10.70 -10.59
N PRO A 144 28.05 11.64 -10.26
CA PRO A 144 29.20 11.37 -9.38
C PRO A 144 28.85 11.36 -7.89
N ASN A 145 27.63 11.79 -7.54
CA ASN A 145 27.17 12.00 -6.16
C ASN A 145 26.28 10.87 -5.65
N VAL A 146 26.27 9.72 -6.34
CA VAL A 146 25.50 8.53 -5.94
C VAL A 146 26.42 7.33 -5.67
N ASP A 147 26.12 6.58 -4.62
CA ASP A 147 26.73 5.28 -4.33
C ASP A 147 25.66 4.20 -4.12
N PHE A 148 26.04 2.94 -4.29
CA PHE A 148 25.14 1.80 -4.17
C PHE A 148 25.76 0.68 -3.35
N VAL A 149 24.99 0.15 -2.39
CA VAL A 149 25.41 -0.90 -1.47
C VAL A 149 24.54 -2.14 -1.66
N VAL A 150 25.17 -3.30 -1.81
CA VAL A 150 24.45 -4.59 -1.76
C VAL A 150 24.31 -4.98 -0.29
N ALA A 151 23.10 -4.87 0.25
CA ALA A 151 22.81 -5.25 1.63
C ALA A 151 21.31 -5.48 1.84
N ASP A 152 20.99 -6.36 2.80
CA ASP A 152 19.65 -6.51 3.32
C ASP A 152 19.32 -5.34 4.27
N VAL A 153 18.10 -4.82 4.20
CA VAL A 153 17.59 -3.81 5.14
C VAL A 153 17.50 -4.35 6.56
N ALA A 154 17.31 -5.67 6.72
CA ALA A 154 17.32 -6.36 8.00
C ALA A 154 18.71 -6.26 8.66
N GLY A 155 18.79 -5.42 9.69
CA GLY A 155 20.04 -5.21 10.43
C GLY A 155 21.05 -4.30 9.73
N LEU A 156 20.63 -3.57 8.68
CA LEU A 156 21.47 -2.59 8.00
C LEU A 156 22.03 -1.55 8.98
N ASP A 157 23.33 -1.26 8.86
CA ASP A 157 23.98 -0.15 9.54
C ASP A 157 25.09 0.43 8.66
N LEU A 158 24.85 1.61 8.09
CA LEU A 158 25.80 2.34 7.25
C LEU A 158 26.74 3.25 8.06
N GLY A 159 26.59 3.29 9.40
CA GLY A 159 27.42 4.12 10.28
C GLY A 159 27.23 5.64 10.09
N ARG A 160 26.18 6.05 9.38
CA ARG A 160 25.86 7.46 9.08
C ARG A 160 24.36 7.70 9.01
N ARG A 161 23.97 8.97 9.08
CA ARG A 161 22.57 9.42 8.98
C ARG A 161 22.35 10.30 7.75
N PHE A 162 21.08 10.47 7.37
CA PHE A 162 20.63 11.14 6.17
C PHE A 162 19.48 12.11 6.48
N ASP A 163 19.42 13.22 5.75
CA ASP A 163 18.36 14.22 5.87
C ASP A 163 17.03 13.67 5.34
N LEU A 164 17.12 12.81 4.32
CA LEU A 164 16.01 12.09 3.73
C LEU A 164 16.30 10.60 3.70
N VAL A 165 15.34 9.82 4.16
CA VAL A 165 15.30 8.38 3.88
C VAL A 165 14.03 8.11 3.08
N VAL A 166 14.11 7.29 2.03
CA VAL A 166 12.97 6.88 1.22
C VAL A 166 12.88 5.38 1.06
N SER A 167 11.67 4.89 0.78
CA SER A 167 11.42 3.53 0.28
C SER A 167 10.17 3.52 -0.61
N SER A 168 10.08 2.54 -1.48
CA SER A 168 8.89 2.29 -2.29
C SER A 168 8.65 0.80 -2.43
N ALA A 169 7.45 0.34 -2.06
CA ALA A 169 6.99 -1.05 -2.11
C ALA A 169 7.82 -2.09 -1.31
N VAL A 170 8.87 -1.68 -0.59
CA VAL A 170 9.76 -2.60 0.12
C VAL A 170 9.03 -3.33 1.25
N TRP A 171 8.24 -2.60 2.05
CA TRP A 171 7.48 -3.21 3.14
C TRP A 171 6.43 -4.16 2.59
N ALA A 172 5.78 -3.76 1.49
CA ALA A 172 4.79 -4.58 0.81
C ALA A 172 5.35 -5.92 0.31
N GLU A 173 6.58 -5.90 -0.18
CA GLU A 173 7.22 -7.06 -0.80
C GLU A 173 7.94 -7.97 0.20
N THR A 174 8.34 -7.44 1.37
CA THR A 174 9.15 -8.18 2.33
C THR A 174 8.44 -8.53 3.64
N GLU A 175 7.41 -7.77 4.04
CA GLU A 175 6.87 -7.85 5.41
C GLU A 175 5.33 -7.78 5.50
N GLN A 176 4.64 -7.15 4.54
CA GLN A 176 3.18 -6.87 4.62
C GLN A 176 2.31 -8.13 4.73
N TRP A 177 2.76 -9.28 4.23
CA TRP A 177 2.02 -10.56 4.31
C TRP A 177 1.72 -11.00 5.75
N VAL A 178 2.46 -10.49 6.74
CA VAL A 178 2.22 -10.75 8.18
C VAL A 178 0.96 -10.03 8.70
N HIS A 179 0.49 -9.00 7.99
CA HIS A 179 -0.68 -8.18 8.32
C HIS A 179 -1.69 -8.14 7.17
N ALA A 180 -1.78 -9.19 6.34
CA ALA A 180 -2.81 -9.28 5.32
C ALA A 180 -3.92 -10.24 5.80
N GLY A 181 -5.13 -9.70 6.02
CA GLY A 181 -6.33 -10.44 5.62
C GLY A 181 -7.02 -11.38 6.62
N ARG A 182 -7.10 -11.05 7.92
CA ARG A 182 -8.03 -11.75 8.84
C ARG A 182 -8.86 -10.81 9.71
N TRP A 183 -9.46 -9.78 9.11
CA TRP A 183 -10.32 -8.85 9.83
C TRP A 183 -11.59 -8.52 9.08
N TRP A 184 -12.67 -8.42 9.86
CA TRP A 184 -13.99 -8.00 9.41
C TRP A 184 -14.22 -6.49 9.55
N SER A 185 -13.32 -5.79 10.24
CA SER A 185 -13.26 -4.32 10.34
C SER A 185 -11.83 -3.87 10.64
N ALA A 186 -11.30 -2.96 9.83
CA ALA A 186 -10.00 -2.33 10.05
C ALA A 186 -10.02 -1.47 11.33
N LEU A 187 -11.04 -0.62 11.53
CA LEU A 187 -11.18 0.24 12.71
C LEU A 187 -11.12 -0.55 14.03
N ASN A 188 -11.65 -1.77 14.01
CA ASN A 188 -11.65 -2.65 15.17
C ASN A 188 -10.28 -3.28 15.48
N GLU A 189 -9.48 -3.55 14.45
CA GLU A 189 -8.13 -4.08 14.63
C GLU A 189 -7.10 -2.99 14.93
N MET A 190 -7.34 -1.75 14.51
CA MET A 190 -6.41 -0.63 14.70
C MET A 190 -5.90 -0.49 16.14
N PRO A 191 -6.73 -0.51 17.21
CA PRO A 191 -6.21 -0.42 18.58
C PRO A 191 -5.22 -1.54 18.95
N ARG A 192 -5.36 -2.73 18.37
CA ARG A 192 -4.41 -3.84 18.56
C ARG A 192 -3.13 -3.61 17.77
N LEU A 193 -3.23 -3.14 16.52
CA LEU A 193 -2.07 -2.81 15.69
C LEU A 193 -1.21 -1.71 16.33
N PHE A 194 -1.84 -0.68 16.89
CA PHE A 194 -1.17 0.43 17.57
C PHE A 194 -0.68 0.08 18.99
N ALA A 195 -0.96 -1.12 19.51
CA ALA A 195 -0.40 -1.53 20.79
C ALA A 195 1.13 -1.67 20.67
N ALA A 196 1.85 -1.24 21.71
CA ALA A 196 3.31 -1.22 21.70
C ALA A 196 3.89 -2.60 21.37
N GLY A 197 4.71 -2.67 20.32
CA GLY A 197 5.35 -3.91 19.87
C GLY A 197 4.42 -4.91 19.15
N ALA A 198 3.16 -4.57 18.87
CA ALA A 198 2.25 -5.45 18.14
C ALA A 198 2.63 -5.63 16.67
N VAL A 199 3.35 -4.66 16.10
CA VAL A 199 3.86 -4.70 14.73
C VAL A 199 5.34 -4.34 14.75
N SER A 200 6.17 -5.17 14.14
CA SER A 200 7.61 -4.93 13.96
C SER A 200 7.96 -4.90 12.49
N SER A 201 8.90 -4.04 12.11
CA SER A 201 9.40 -3.96 10.74
C SER A 201 10.91 -3.76 10.69
N HIS A 202 11.60 -4.54 9.87
CA HIS A 202 13.02 -4.34 9.62
C HIS A 202 13.24 -3.07 8.82
N LEU A 203 12.39 -2.78 7.83
CA LEU A 203 12.42 -1.54 7.08
C LEU A 203 12.25 -0.30 7.99
N ALA A 204 11.26 -0.31 8.89
CA ALA A 204 11.04 0.82 9.80
C ALA A 204 12.23 1.06 10.73
N VAL A 205 12.86 -0.02 11.23
CA VAL A 205 14.07 0.05 12.06
C VAL A 205 15.27 0.57 11.26
N ALA A 206 15.43 0.14 10.01
CA ALA A 206 16.47 0.66 9.13
C ALA A 206 16.26 2.14 8.82
N ALA A 207 15.02 2.55 8.52
CA ALA A 207 14.67 3.94 8.29
C ALA A 207 14.97 4.80 9.52
N GLU A 208 14.53 4.37 10.71
CA GLU A 208 14.80 5.10 11.95
C GLU A 208 16.31 5.24 12.17
N ARG A 209 17.06 4.14 12.13
CA ARG A 209 18.50 4.12 12.43
C ARG A 209 19.29 5.13 11.59
N HIS A 210 18.93 5.27 10.32
CA HIS A 210 19.64 6.10 9.36
C HIS A 210 19.04 7.50 9.20
N LEU A 211 17.89 7.79 9.78
CA LEU A 211 17.32 9.14 9.70
C LEU A 211 18.01 10.09 10.67
N ASP A 212 18.44 11.25 10.17
CA ASP A 212 18.94 12.32 11.01
C ASP A 212 17.83 12.88 11.92
N ARG A 213 18.21 13.59 12.98
CA ARG A 213 17.27 14.10 13.99
C ARG A 213 16.16 14.96 13.39
N ASN A 214 16.52 15.83 12.44
CA ASN A 214 15.59 16.73 11.75
C ASN A 214 15.17 16.18 10.37
N GLY A 215 15.58 14.96 10.04
CA GLY A 215 15.30 14.36 8.75
C GLY A 215 13.84 13.97 8.60
N VAL A 216 13.45 13.70 7.35
CA VAL A 216 12.14 13.15 7.01
C VAL A 216 12.30 11.77 6.36
N TYR A 217 11.49 10.83 6.79
CA TYR A 217 11.30 9.57 6.08
C TYR A 217 10.06 9.66 5.21
N LEU A 218 10.17 9.34 3.92
CA LEU A 218 9.05 9.31 2.98
C LEU A 218 8.93 7.91 2.35
N SER A 219 7.78 7.26 2.48
CA SER A 219 7.55 5.92 1.93
C SER A 219 6.32 5.87 1.04
N LEU A 220 6.41 5.17 -0.09
CA LEU A 220 5.26 4.79 -0.92
C LEU A 220 5.07 3.26 -0.87
N GLU A 221 4.36 2.80 0.16
CA GLU A 221 4.08 1.37 0.35
C GLU A 221 2.69 1.01 -0.18
N ARG A 222 2.47 -0.24 -0.59
CA ARG A 222 1.17 -0.72 -1.15
C ARG A 222 0.11 -0.96 -0.05
N CYS A 223 -0.11 0.05 0.79
CA CYS A 223 -1.14 0.08 1.82
C CYS A 223 -2.51 0.40 1.19
N ARG A 224 -3.17 -0.62 0.64
CA ARG A 224 -4.43 -0.48 -0.11
C ARG A 224 -5.66 -0.24 0.77
N ASP A 225 -5.61 -0.62 2.04
CA ASP A 225 -6.70 -0.43 2.99
C ASP A 225 -6.23 0.25 4.28
N LEU A 226 -7.19 0.66 5.11
CA LEU A 226 -6.88 1.34 6.36
C LEU A 226 -6.13 0.44 7.35
N ALA A 227 -6.33 -0.88 7.31
CA ALA A 227 -5.64 -1.81 8.19
C ALA A 227 -4.14 -1.93 7.83
N GLY A 228 -3.81 -2.07 6.55
CA GLY A 228 -2.45 -2.09 6.04
C GLY A 228 -1.73 -0.77 6.34
N LEU A 229 -2.39 0.37 6.09
CA LEU A 229 -1.83 1.68 6.45
C LEU A 229 -1.59 1.78 7.97
N SER A 230 -2.52 1.28 8.79
CA SER A 230 -2.39 1.30 10.24
C SER A 230 -1.26 0.41 10.74
N ALA A 231 -1.08 -0.77 10.14
CA ALA A 231 0.03 -1.66 10.45
C ALA A 231 1.35 -0.98 10.11
N TRP A 232 1.44 -0.31 8.96
CA TRP A 232 2.64 0.42 8.56
C TRP A 232 2.96 1.59 9.51
N VAL A 233 1.97 2.43 9.82
CA VAL A 233 2.12 3.54 10.78
C VAL A 233 2.53 3.01 12.17
N ALA A 234 1.94 1.92 12.63
CA ALA A 234 2.31 1.29 13.90
C ALA A 234 3.74 0.74 13.88
N ALA A 235 4.18 0.14 12.76
CA ALA A 235 5.55 -0.34 12.59
C ALA A 235 6.57 0.80 12.72
N LEU A 236 6.29 1.93 12.07
CA LEU A 236 7.11 3.15 12.17
C LEU A 236 7.17 3.65 13.62
N GLN A 237 6.02 3.75 14.29
CA GLN A 237 5.96 4.22 15.68
C GLN A 237 6.72 3.33 16.64
N ASN A 238 6.64 2.00 16.46
CA ASN A 238 7.39 1.03 17.25
C ASN A 238 8.90 1.12 17.00
N ALA A 239 9.32 1.57 15.81
CA ALA A 239 10.73 1.84 15.51
C ALA A 239 11.22 3.19 16.04
N GLY A 240 10.32 4.14 16.37
CA GLY A 240 10.65 5.49 16.84
C GLY A 240 10.45 6.60 15.81
N LEU A 241 9.71 6.32 14.73
CA LEU A 241 9.29 7.30 13.72
C LEU A 241 7.78 7.51 13.79
N ASN A 242 7.33 8.76 13.78
CA ASN A 242 5.92 9.09 13.95
C ASN A 242 5.34 9.71 12.69
N PHE A 243 4.13 9.27 12.34
CA PHE A 243 3.37 9.70 11.16
C PHE A 243 3.14 11.21 11.14
N ASP A 244 3.62 11.87 10.09
CA ASP A 244 3.43 13.31 9.86
C ASP A 244 2.26 13.54 8.91
N ALA A 245 1.09 13.77 9.49
CA ALA A 245 -0.16 14.03 8.78
C ALA A 245 -0.14 15.35 7.97
N THR A 246 0.83 16.24 8.17
CA THR A 246 0.92 17.52 7.46
C THR A 246 1.63 17.41 6.12
N ILE A 247 2.40 16.32 5.94
CA ILE A 247 3.15 16.03 4.71
C ILE A 247 2.53 14.84 3.98
N SER A 248 2.08 13.82 4.71
CA SER A 248 1.49 12.60 4.13
C SER A 248 0.22 12.90 3.33
N ASP A 249 0.05 12.26 2.16
CA ASP A 249 -1.10 12.42 1.29
C ASP A 249 -1.42 11.13 0.50
N MET A 250 -2.48 11.17 -0.31
CA MET A 250 -2.90 10.11 -1.22
C MET A 250 -2.55 10.45 -2.66
N LEU A 251 -1.72 9.61 -3.29
CA LEU A 251 -1.37 9.73 -4.71
C LEU A 251 -2.40 9.03 -5.57
N THR A 252 -2.87 9.72 -6.60
CA THR A 252 -3.62 9.10 -7.70
C THR A 252 -2.62 8.65 -8.77
N ILE A 253 -2.71 7.38 -9.14
CA ILE A 253 -1.82 6.71 -10.08
C ILE A 253 -2.67 6.16 -11.21
N ASP A 254 -2.44 6.63 -12.42
CA ASP A 254 -3.14 6.12 -13.61
C ASP A 254 -2.31 5.00 -14.25
N GLY A 255 -2.55 3.76 -13.81
CA GLY A 255 -1.85 2.59 -14.31
C GLY A 255 -2.34 2.17 -15.69
N VAL A 256 -1.40 1.93 -16.62
CA VAL A 256 -1.71 1.45 -17.98
C VAL A 256 -2.34 0.04 -17.96
N LEU A 257 -1.87 -0.82 -17.06
CA LEU A 257 -2.36 -2.20 -16.93
C LEU A 257 -3.41 -2.36 -15.83
N THR A 258 -3.28 -1.58 -14.75
CA THR A 258 -4.09 -1.76 -13.54
C THR A 258 -5.24 -0.76 -13.43
N GLY A 259 -5.29 0.26 -14.30
CA GLY A 259 -6.25 1.35 -14.22
C GLY A 259 -5.89 2.37 -13.11
N PRO A 260 -6.82 3.29 -12.80
CA PRO A 260 -6.59 4.28 -11.75
C PRO A 260 -6.55 3.63 -10.36
N GLU A 261 -5.50 3.93 -9.61
CA GLU A 261 -5.30 3.51 -8.23
C GLU A 261 -5.06 4.73 -7.34
N ARG A 262 -5.37 4.60 -6.04
CA ARG A 262 -4.94 5.56 -5.03
C ARG A 262 -4.14 4.88 -3.95
N LEU A 263 -2.94 5.39 -3.69
CA LEU A 263 -2.02 4.86 -2.68
C LEU A 263 -1.57 5.97 -1.73
N PRO A 264 -1.48 5.70 -0.42
CA PRO A 264 -0.92 6.65 0.52
C PRO A 264 0.59 6.74 0.32
N PHE A 265 1.13 7.96 0.24
CA PHE A 265 2.52 8.15 0.65
C PHE A 265 2.54 8.62 2.11
N VAL A 266 3.44 8.04 2.87
CA VAL A 266 3.57 8.29 4.31
C VAL A 266 4.86 9.05 4.56
N ALA A 267 4.74 10.20 5.20
CA ALA A 267 5.84 10.92 5.80
C ALA A 267 5.94 10.59 7.29
N ALA A 268 7.16 10.41 7.81
CA ALA A 268 7.40 10.21 9.21
C ALA A 268 8.63 10.97 9.71
N ARG A 269 8.59 11.42 10.97
CA ARG A 269 9.66 12.15 11.64
C ARG A 269 9.81 11.68 13.08
N ARG A 270 11.00 11.89 13.65
CA ARG A 270 11.29 11.57 15.06
C ARG A 270 10.55 12.49 16.03
N GLU A 271 10.46 13.78 15.69
CA GLU A 271 9.96 14.81 16.60
C GLU A 271 8.42 14.96 16.57
N THR A 272 7.75 14.28 15.64
CA THR A 272 6.28 14.22 15.60
C THR A 272 5.76 13.35 16.75
N LEU A 273 4.61 13.69 17.33
CA LEU A 273 3.97 12.86 18.36
C LEU A 273 3.42 11.57 17.73
N PRO A 274 3.42 10.43 18.44
CA PRO A 274 2.78 9.21 17.96
C PRO A 274 1.31 9.45 17.60
N ALA A 275 0.93 9.00 16.41
CA ALA A 275 -0.44 9.11 15.94
C ALA A 275 -1.35 8.12 16.66
N THR A 276 -2.59 8.52 16.86
CA THR A 276 -3.67 7.67 17.34
C THR A 276 -4.50 7.13 16.17
N VAL A 277 -5.34 6.14 16.48
CA VAL A 277 -6.39 5.66 15.55
C VAL A 277 -7.22 6.82 15.03
N ASN A 278 -7.59 7.77 15.89
CA ASN A 278 -8.39 8.92 15.50
C ASN A 278 -7.64 9.84 14.54
N ASP A 279 -6.34 10.09 14.77
CA ASP A 279 -5.55 10.96 13.90
C ASP A 279 -5.47 10.40 12.47
N LEU A 280 -5.30 9.09 12.33
CA LEU A 280 -5.23 8.43 11.04
C LEU A 280 -6.58 8.43 10.31
N VAL A 281 -7.69 8.23 11.04
CA VAL A 281 -9.04 8.35 10.48
C VAL A 281 -9.34 9.78 10.03
N GLN A 282 -9.03 10.78 10.85
CA GLN A 282 -9.24 12.20 10.51
C GLN A 282 -8.37 12.63 9.33
N TRP A 283 -7.12 12.15 9.27
CA TRP A 283 -6.27 12.32 8.10
C TRP A 283 -6.93 11.74 6.85
N ARG A 284 -7.40 10.48 6.92
CA ARG A 284 -7.98 9.78 5.77
C ARG A 284 -9.22 10.48 5.21
N LEU A 285 -10.10 10.96 6.10
CA LEU A 285 -11.29 11.74 5.73
C LEU A 285 -10.95 13.09 5.09
N ARG A 286 -9.81 13.69 5.45
CA ARG A 286 -9.38 14.97 4.90
C ARG A 286 -8.78 14.84 3.49
N VAL A 287 -7.94 13.83 3.28
CA VAL A 287 -7.25 13.61 1.98
C VAL A 287 -8.13 12.93 0.93
N GLY A 288 -9.30 12.43 1.35
CA GLY A 288 -10.47 12.05 0.55
C GLY A 288 -10.19 11.03 -0.56
N ASP A 289 -10.70 9.81 -0.44
CA ASP A 289 -10.69 8.79 -1.50
C ASP A 289 -12.09 8.27 -1.79
N PRO A 290 -12.73 8.67 -2.89
CA PRO A 290 -14.13 8.32 -3.15
C PRO A 290 -14.46 6.83 -3.04
N GLY A 291 -13.54 5.91 -3.38
CA GLY A 291 -13.77 4.46 -3.30
C GLY A 291 -13.49 3.84 -1.92
N LEU A 292 -12.44 4.31 -1.23
CA LEU A 292 -12.11 3.86 0.13
C LEU A 292 -12.93 4.58 1.21
N ASP A 293 -13.47 5.75 0.90
CA ASP A 293 -14.30 6.55 1.80
C ASP A 293 -15.66 5.87 2.03
N GLU A 294 -16.25 5.17 1.06
CA GLU A 294 -17.48 4.40 1.29
C GLU A 294 -17.24 3.24 2.28
N SER A 295 -16.14 2.51 2.09
CA SER A 295 -15.76 1.43 3.02
C SER A 295 -15.42 1.97 4.41
N LEU A 296 -14.68 3.08 4.48
CA LEU A 296 -14.37 3.77 5.74
C LEU A 296 -15.62 4.30 6.44
N LEU A 297 -16.54 4.93 5.71
CA LEU A 297 -17.82 5.42 6.25
C LEU A 297 -18.67 4.25 6.78
N ALA A 298 -18.73 3.14 6.04
CA ALA A 298 -19.38 1.92 6.50
C ALA A 298 -18.75 1.43 7.82
N GLU A 299 -17.43 1.39 7.93
CA GLU A 299 -16.75 1.03 9.17
C GLU A 299 -17.04 2.01 10.32
N MET A 300 -17.03 3.32 10.07
CA MET A 300 -17.34 4.33 11.10
C MET A 300 -18.77 4.18 11.63
N VAL A 301 -19.73 3.89 10.76
CA VAL A 301 -21.11 3.55 11.15
C VAL A 301 -21.15 2.31 12.05
N MET A 302 -20.31 1.31 11.77
CA MET A 302 -20.23 0.10 12.57
C MET A 302 -19.49 0.30 13.92
N ALA A 303 -18.49 1.17 13.96
CA ALA A 303 -17.62 1.38 15.13
C ALA A 303 -18.18 2.38 16.18
N THR A 304 -19.21 3.14 15.84
CA THR A 304 -19.79 4.16 16.74
C THR A 304 -20.85 3.56 17.67
N GLY A 305 -20.84 3.95 18.95
CA GLY A 305 -21.89 3.60 19.92
C GLY A 305 -21.65 2.30 20.70
N THR A 306 -22.72 1.67 21.19
CA THR A 306 -22.62 0.37 21.85
C THR A 306 -22.30 -0.74 20.83
N PRO A 307 -21.60 -1.82 21.24
CA PRO A 307 -21.26 -2.91 20.34
C PRO A 307 -22.49 -3.56 19.72
N TRP A 308 -22.37 -3.93 18.45
CA TRP A 308 -23.37 -4.71 17.74
C TRP A 308 -23.36 -6.16 18.23
N THR A 309 -24.55 -6.74 18.35
CA THR A 309 -24.73 -8.18 18.60
C THR A 309 -24.91 -8.89 17.26
N LEU A 310 -24.13 -9.95 17.01
CA LEU A 310 -24.37 -10.81 15.86
C LEU A 310 -25.65 -11.61 16.08
N VAL A 311 -26.64 -11.42 15.19
CA VAL A 311 -27.86 -12.23 15.19
C VAL A 311 -27.66 -13.46 14.31
N ILE A 312 -27.18 -13.28 13.08
CA ILE A 312 -26.87 -14.37 12.13
C ILE A 312 -25.67 -13.94 11.27
N GLY A 313 -24.71 -14.82 11.03
CA GLY A 313 -23.59 -14.58 10.13
C GLY A 313 -23.39 -15.72 9.14
N ARG A 314 -22.82 -15.41 7.97
CA ARG A 314 -22.33 -16.41 7.01
C ARG A 314 -21.02 -15.96 6.40
N VAL A 315 -20.03 -16.85 6.40
CA VAL A 315 -18.77 -16.65 5.69
C VAL A 315 -18.78 -17.50 4.42
N PHE A 316 -18.22 -16.94 3.37
CA PHE A 316 -18.07 -17.55 2.06
C PHE A 316 -16.59 -17.50 1.71
N GLU A 317 -16.05 -18.59 1.18
CA GLU A 317 -14.80 -18.55 0.45
C GLU A 317 -15.12 -18.25 -1.00
N ALA A 318 -14.45 -17.26 -1.57
CA ALA A 318 -14.59 -16.85 -2.95
C ALA A 318 -13.22 -16.92 -3.64
N GLU A 319 -13.25 -17.30 -4.91
CA GLU A 319 -12.08 -17.25 -5.79
C GLU A 319 -12.43 -16.29 -6.92
N GLU A 320 -11.72 -15.18 -6.99
CA GLU A 320 -11.88 -14.21 -8.07
C GLU A 320 -10.50 -13.96 -8.64
N ASP A 321 -10.34 -14.25 -9.93
CA ASP A 321 -9.07 -14.18 -10.64
C ASP A 321 -8.00 -14.93 -9.85
N GLY A 322 -8.14 -16.25 -9.65
CA GLY A 322 -7.13 -17.13 -9.01
C GLY A 322 -6.83 -16.87 -7.52
N ASP A 323 -7.24 -15.73 -6.97
CA ASP A 323 -7.03 -15.34 -5.60
C ASP A 323 -8.18 -15.82 -4.71
N THR A 324 -7.85 -16.52 -3.64
CA THR A 324 -8.83 -16.91 -2.63
C THR A 324 -8.98 -15.81 -1.58
N PHE A 325 -10.22 -15.42 -1.30
CA PHE A 325 -10.54 -14.51 -0.20
C PHE A 325 -11.84 -14.93 0.48
N SER A 326 -12.00 -14.50 1.73
CA SER A 326 -13.21 -14.77 2.48
C SER A 326 -14.11 -13.53 2.49
N ALA A 327 -15.40 -13.74 2.32
CA ALA A 327 -16.44 -12.73 2.47
C ALA A 327 -17.37 -13.09 3.62
N ALA A 328 -17.84 -12.12 4.38
CA ALA A 328 -18.79 -12.28 5.46
C ALA A 328 -20.05 -11.45 5.20
N LEU A 329 -21.21 -12.07 5.33
CA LEU A 329 -22.51 -11.42 5.43
C LEU A 329 -23.01 -11.55 6.87
N LEU A 330 -23.21 -10.42 7.54
CA LEU A 330 -23.53 -10.34 8.96
C LEU A 330 -24.84 -9.58 9.17
N LEU A 331 -25.79 -10.21 9.87
CA LEU A 331 -26.99 -9.58 10.36
C LEU A 331 -26.79 -9.22 11.84
N LEU A 332 -26.88 -7.93 12.14
CA LEU A 332 -26.45 -7.32 13.38
C LEU A 332 -27.59 -6.54 14.04
N GLU A 333 -27.66 -6.59 15.37
CA GLU A 333 -28.66 -5.88 16.18
C GLU A 333 -28.03 -5.07 17.29
N ARG A 334 -28.64 -3.92 17.61
CA ARG A 334 -28.25 -3.07 18.73
C ARG A 334 -29.47 -2.34 19.28
N GLY A 335 -30.01 -2.83 20.39
CA GLY A 335 -31.30 -2.35 20.87
C GLY A 335 -32.38 -2.62 19.81
N ASP A 336 -33.10 -1.58 19.40
CA ASP A 336 -34.10 -1.68 18.32
C ASP A 336 -33.50 -1.44 16.92
N GLU A 337 -32.20 -1.13 16.81
CA GLU A 337 -31.54 -0.96 15.51
C GLU A 337 -31.17 -2.32 14.88
N GLY A 338 -31.34 -2.43 13.57
CA GLY A 338 -30.89 -3.58 12.78
C GLY A 338 -29.98 -3.15 11.62
N LYS A 339 -28.95 -3.95 11.32
CA LYS A 339 -28.09 -3.75 10.13
C LYS A 339 -27.77 -5.07 9.44
N LEU A 340 -27.73 -5.03 8.11
CA LEU A 340 -27.13 -6.06 7.26
C LEU A 340 -25.80 -5.54 6.73
N TYR A 341 -24.72 -6.22 7.05
CA TYR A 341 -23.35 -5.78 6.79
C TYR A 341 -22.59 -6.80 5.96
N PHE A 342 -21.79 -6.34 5.00
CA PHE A 342 -20.93 -7.16 4.17
C PHE A 342 -19.48 -6.73 4.30
N ALA A 343 -18.57 -7.70 4.44
CA ALA A 343 -17.15 -7.44 4.56
C ALA A 343 -16.32 -8.52 3.85
N THR A 344 -15.15 -8.17 3.32
CA THR A 344 -14.20 -9.17 2.76
C THR A 344 -12.83 -9.09 3.43
N THR A 345 -12.05 -10.17 3.38
CA THR A 345 -10.65 -10.15 3.83
C THR A 345 -9.74 -9.29 2.94
N ARG A 346 -10.25 -8.81 1.79
CA ARG A 346 -9.61 -7.83 0.90
C ARG A 346 -9.97 -6.37 1.22
N GLY A 347 -10.67 -6.11 2.32
CA GLY A 347 -10.93 -4.74 2.80
C GLY A 347 -12.21 -4.08 2.28
N VAL A 348 -13.08 -4.79 1.53
CA VAL A 348 -14.40 -4.26 1.14
C VAL A 348 -15.31 -4.20 2.37
N ARG A 349 -16.04 -3.10 2.55
CA ARG A 349 -16.96 -2.88 3.69
C ARG A 349 -18.22 -2.19 3.20
N GLU A 350 -19.39 -2.76 3.51
CA GLU A 350 -20.66 -2.21 3.05
C GLU A 350 -21.79 -2.44 4.05
N VAL A 351 -22.57 -1.39 4.33
CA VAL A 351 -23.85 -1.50 5.03
C VAL A 351 -24.96 -1.64 3.99
N LEU A 352 -25.37 -2.87 3.73
CA LEU A 352 -26.35 -3.24 2.70
C LEU A 352 -27.77 -2.81 3.06
N ALA A 353 -28.11 -2.81 4.34
CA ALA A 353 -29.38 -2.33 4.86
C ALA A 353 -29.24 -1.88 6.32
N SER A 354 -30.04 -0.90 6.73
CA SER A 354 -30.06 -0.37 8.09
C SER A 354 -31.46 0.12 8.46
N SER A 355 -31.86 -0.08 9.70
CA SER A 355 -33.06 0.53 10.29
C SER A 355 -32.75 1.01 11.72
N PRO A 356 -33.23 2.20 12.13
CA PRO A 356 -33.09 2.67 13.50
C PRO A 356 -34.03 1.94 14.49
N ASP A 357 -35.07 1.28 13.99
CA ASP A 357 -36.11 0.60 14.75
C ASP A 357 -36.54 -0.73 14.12
N GLY A 358 -37.22 -1.59 14.88
CA GLY A 358 -37.75 -2.88 14.41
C GLY A 358 -36.76 -4.06 14.48
N GLY A 359 -35.55 -3.82 15.00
CA GLY A 359 -34.50 -4.82 15.23
C GLY A 359 -33.94 -5.43 13.95
N ALA A 360 -33.08 -6.43 14.09
CA ALA A 360 -32.47 -7.12 12.94
C ALA A 360 -33.44 -8.09 12.26
N ALA A 361 -34.52 -8.50 12.95
CA ALA A 361 -35.48 -9.48 12.45
C ALA A 361 -36.08 -9.10 11.08
N GLN A 362 -36.33 -7.82 10.84
CA GLN A 362 -36.87 -7.31 9.57
C GLN A 362 -35.98 -7.57 8.35
N PHE A 363 -34.66 -7.71 8.55
CA PHE A 363 -33.70 -7.97 7.49
C PHE A 363 -33.43 -9.47 7.27
N GLN A 364 -34.01 -10.38 8.06
CA GLN A 364 -33.83 -11.82 7.86
C GLN A 364 -34.23 -12.31 6.45
N PRO A 365 -35.33 -11.85 5.82
CA PRO A 365 -35.67 -12.24 4.46
C PRO A 365 -34.61 -11.79 3.44
N LEU A 366 -34.07 -10.57 3.60
CA LEU A 366 -33.01 -10.03 2.76
C LEU A 366 -31.69 -10.80 2.95
N PHE A 367 -31.30 -11.06 4.21
CA PHE A 367 -30.13 -11.88 4.54
C PHE A 367 -30.18 -13.25 3.86
N ARG A 368 -31.32 -13.96 3.93
CA ARG A 368 -31.47 -15.28 3.30
C ARG A 368 -31.33 -15.20 1.79
N ARG A 369 -31.97 -14.21 1.15
CA ARG A 369 -31.87 -13.98 -0.29
C ARG A 369 -30.42 -13.75 -0.73
N MET A 370 -29.74 -12.80 -0.08
CA MET A 370 -28.35 -12.46 -0.42
C MET A 370 -27.38 -13.61 -0.14
N ARG A 371 -27.55 -14.33 0.97
CA ARG A 371 -26.78 -15.54 1.27
C ARG A 371 -26.88 -16.55 0.14
N ASP A 372 -28.10 -16.79 -0.34
CA ASP A 372 -28.35 -17.76 -1.41
C ASP A 372 -27.80 -17.24 -2.76
N GLU A 373 -27.94 -15.95 -3.06
CA GLU A 373 -27.37 -15.32 -4.25
C GLU A 373 -25.83 -15.41 -4.28
N ILE A 374 -25.16 -15.05 -3.17
CA ILE A 374 -23.69 -15.12 -3.05
C ILE A 374 -23.23 -16.58 -3.18
N GLY A 375 -23.87 -17.50 -2.47
CA GLY A 375 -23.53 -18.92 -2.51
C GLY A 375 -23.73 -19.59 -3.88
N ASN A 376 -24.59 -19.03 -4.75
CA ASN A 376 -24.89 -19.57 -6.07
C ASN A 376 -24.04 -18.98 -7.21
N ARG A 377 -23.15 -18.00 -6.95
CA ARG A 377 -22.28 -17.41 -7.98
C ARG A 377 -21.19 -18.41 -8.42
N LYS A 378 -20.96 -18.55 -9.74
CA LYS A 378 -19.99 -19.48 -10.36
C LYS A 378 -18.51 -19.31 -9.91
N ALA A 379 -18.16 -18.15 -9.34
CA ALA A 379 -16.84 -17.86 -8.77
C ALA A 379 -16.63 -18.46 -7.36
N VAL A 380 -17.70 -18.99 -6.74
CA VAL A 380 -17.62 -19.81 -5.53
C VAL A 380 -17.50 -21.26 -5.99
N ARG A 381 -16.30 -21.70 -6.39
CA ARG A 381 -16.11 -23.06 -6.90
C ARG A 381 -16.31 -24.11 -5.81
N SER A 382 -16.91 -25.22 -6.24
CA SER A 382 -17.26 -26.41 -5.49
C SER A 382 -16.06 -27.06 -4.77
N GLY A 383 -15.74 -26.58 -3.57
CA GLY A 383 -14.98 -27.26 -2.54
C GLY A 383 -15.79 -27.25 -1.26
N ARG A 384 -15.71 -28.29 -0.43
CA ARG A 384 -16.53 -28.48 0.80
C ARG A 384 -16.83 -27.15 1.51
N VAL A 385 -18.08 -26.69 1.43
CA VAL A 385 -18.62 -25.69 2.37
C VAL A 385 -18.69 -26.40 3.73
N ALA A 386 -17.58 -26.35 4.48
CA ALA A 386 -17.54 -26.75 5.88
C ALA A 386 -17.90 -25.50 6.70
N VAL A 387 -19.19 -25.24 6.88
CA VAL A 387 -20.04 -25.57 8.05
C VAL A 387 -20.10 -24.38 9.00
N ASP A 388 -21.32 -24.11 9.48
CA ASP A 388 -21.63 -23.26 10.63
C ASP A 388 -20.47 -23.20 11.63
N ALA A 389 -19.76 -22.08 11.64
CA ALA A 389 -19.09 -21.62 12.82
C ALA A 389 -20.00 -20.55 13.42
N ASP A 390 -20.49 -20.80 14.64
CA ASP A 390 -20.94 -19.72 15.52
C ASP A 390 -19.81 -18.69 15.59
N LEU A 391 -19.92 -17.65 14.78
CA LEU A 391 -18.97 -16.56 14.76
C LEU A 391 -19.19 -15.78 16.05
N ALA A 392 -18.35 -16.04 17.05
CA ALA A 392 -18.11 -15.09 18.12
C ALA A 392 -17.41 -13.87 17.51
N VAL A 393 -18.17 -12.98 16.89
CA VAL A 393 -17.68 -11.66 16.47
C VAL A 393 -17.45 -10.86 17.75
N VAL A 394 -16.20 -10.76 18.17
CA VAL A 394 -15.81 -9.79 19.19
C VAL A 394 -15.81 -8.41 18.53
N VAL A 395 -16.97 -7.76 18.53
CA VAL A 395 -17.09 -6.33 18.19
C VAL A 395 -16.48 -5.53 19.36
N PRO A 396 -15.44 -4.69 19.14
CA PRO A 396 -14.74 -4.05 20.23
C PRO A 396 -15.52 -2.88 20.86
N ARG A 397 -15.06 -2.56 22.06
CA ARG A 397 -15.52 -1.48 22.94
C ARG A 397 -15.35 -0.11 22.27
N PRO A 398 -16.15 0.90 22.67
CA PRO A 398 -16.14 2.23 22.07
C PRO A 398 -14.73 2.81 21.98
N ILE A 399 -14.44 3.48 20.86
CA ILE A 399 -13.33 4.44 20.76
C ILE A 399 -13.62 5.51 21.82
N VAL A 400 -12.87 5.48 22.91
CA VAL A 400 -12.93 6.53 23.93
C VAL A 400 -12.39 7.78 23.26
N THR A 401 -13.27 8.72 22.92
CA THR A 401 -12.87 10.10 22.69
C THR A 401 -12.13 10.56 23.95
N PRO A 402 -10.92 11.15 23.85
CA PRO A 402 -10.35 11.82 25.01
C PRO A 402 -11.37 12.84 25.46
N GLY A 403 -11.88 12.64 26.69
CA GLY A 403 -12.88 13.52 27.27
C GLY A 403 -12.41 14.97 27.13
N GLY A 404 -13.30 15.83 26.63
CA GLY A 404 -13.08 17.26 26.66
C GLY A 404 -12.84 17.69 28.10
N GLY A 405 -11.57 17.94 28.43
CA GLY A 405 -11.17 18.53 29.69
C GLY A 405 -11.49 20.02 29.67
N ARG A 406 -12.48 20.41 30.47
CA ARG A 406 -12.37 21.59 31.32
C ARG A 406 -12.40 21.15 32.76
#